data_AF-A0A9Q9ANY0-F1
#
_entry.id   AF-A0A9Q9ANY0-F1
#
_cell.length_a   1.000
_cell.length_b   1.000
_cell.length_c   1.000
_cell.angle_alpha   90.00
_cell.angle_beta   90.00
_cell.angle_gamma   90.00
#
_symmetry.space_group_name_H-M   'P 1'
#
loop_
_entity.id
_entity.type
_entity.pdbx_description
1 polymer ?
#
loop_
_entity_poly.entity_id
_entity_poly.type
_entity_poly.pdbx_seq_one_letter_code
_entity_poly.pdbx_strand_id
1 'polypeptide(L)'
;MIDIEGEEKRVVRMQTRPRSNLDILLQTFIRLDGDLTIIGDEEPYLFPVCQETIPSAFYSLEEAMVHLDTIATAAHGICRNIVIMADKMITCDRPELEAMDADMRNCLACAYSRMIPIDEEQEARLEKIKTDMNAWMPALAFLPVTQAQESAQLLTQIHFFYTWFTVLSWRDENEMLVDRFDGQFDHILTLAERYVKIHGSFLSPDGTDSRSASSALTRQAFTVGTDLVTCINMIGFKSRNGKVRRRCVRLLQTINLAGVFDGHYLAAFTQTVIDLEERKARAINGLPPDVDLLCHQVPEEARLVEIELSPISHMVEEKSFYKKDSGRLIYVYFKDLDTRELDVSQEIFSVQRPMSAAKGATCPHWCGEWDDAFADFGEKFPTT
;
A
#
# COMPACT_ATOMS: atom_id res chain seq x y z
N MET A 1 3.99 9.71 22.71
CA MET A 1 3.16 8.48 22.73
C MET A 1 4.17 7.35 22.63
N ILE A 2 4.17 6.44 23.58
CA ILE A 2 5.11 5.31 23.60
C ILE A 2 4.39 4.13 22.97
N ASP A 3 5.03 3.45 22.03
CA ASP A 3 4.47 2.24 21.43
C ASP A 3 4.59 1.03 22.38
N ILE A 4 4.13 -0.14 21.95
CA ILE A 4 4.17 -1.35 22.80
C ILE A 4 5.58 -1.94 22.97
N GLU A 5 6.57 -1.40 22.27
CA GLU A 5 7.98 -1.78 22.36
C GLU A 5 8.80 -0.79 23.19
N GLY A 6 8.20 0.34 23.58
CA GLY A 6 8.86 1.37 24.37
C GLY A 6 9.44 2.53 23.54
N GLU A 7 9.19 2.55 22.23
CA GLU A 7 9.69 3.58 21.31
C GLU A 7 8.86 4.87 21.40
N GLU A 8 9.53 6.03 21.45
CA GLU A 8 8.88 7.33 21.44
C GLU A 8 8.43 7.71 20.02
N LYS A 9 7.12 7.66 19.77
CA LYS A 9 6.52 8.12 18.52
C LYS A 9 6.58 9.64 18.42
N ARG A 10 7.05 10.16 17.28
CA ARG A 10 7.07 11.60 16.98
C ARG A 10 5.68 12.09 16.62
N VAL A 11 4.93 12.49 17.65
CA VAL A 11 3.58 13.03 17.51
C VAL A 11 3.62 14.42 16.91
N VAL A 12 2.90 14.60 15.81
CA VAL A 12 2.75 15.86 15.10
C VAL A 12 1.30 16.33 15.21
N ARG A 13 1.06 17.54 15.71
CA ARG A 13 -0.29 18.09 15.78
C ARG A 13 -0.69 18.72 14.47
N MET A 14 -1.74 18.18 13.85
CA MET A 14 -2.23 18.64 12.57
C MET A 14 -3.23 19.77 12.73
N GLN A 15 -3.06 20.82 11.93
CA GLN A 15 -4.08 21.85 11.75
C GLN A 15 -4.98 21.41 10.60
N THR A 16 -6.29 21.33 10.85
CA THR A 16 -7.32 21.06 9.84
C THR A 16 -7.32 22.10 8.72
N ARG A 17 -6.85 23.31 9.03
CA ARG A 17 -6.64 24.41 8.08
C ARG A 17 -5.20 24.92 8.18
N PRO A 18 -4.35 24.66 7.18
CA PRO A 18 -2.98 25.17 7.21
C PRO A 18 -3.00 26.69 7.22
N ARG A 19 -2.27 27.30 8.16
CA ARG A 19 -2.17 28.77 8.32
C ARG A 19 -0.81 29.30 7.86
N SER A 20 0.13 28.41 7.61
CA SER A 20 1.50 28.71 7.21
C SER A 20 1.98 27.75 6.14
N ASN A 21 3.03 28.15 5.40
CA ASN A 21 3.73 27.24 4.48
C ASN A 21 4.33 26.04 5.21
N LEU A 22 4.70 26.20 6.50
CA LEU A 22 5.18 25.11 7.32
C LEU A 22 4.10 24.05 7.53
N ASP A 23 2.84 24.45 7.75
CA ASP A 23 1.73 23.50 7.90
C ASP A 23 1.51 22.68 6.62
N ILE A 24 1.64 23.33 5.45
CA ILE A 24 1.52 22.67 4.14
C ILE A 24 2.67 21.68 3.93
N LEU A 25 3.90 22.09 4.24
CA LEU A 25 5.07 21.21 4.15
C LEU A 25 4.94 20.01 5.09
N LEU A 26 4.47 20.24 6.31
CA LEU A 26 4.26 19.20 7.31
C LEU A 26 3.23 18.17 6.84
N GLN A 27 2.09 18.62 6.31
CA GLN A 27 1.10 17.74 5.67
C GLN A 27 1.69 16.92 4.52
N THR A 28 2.55 17.54 3.71
CA THR A 28 3.22 16.85 2.61
C THR A 28 4.17 15.78 3.13
N PHE A 29 5.01 16.09 4.12
CA PHE A 29 5.95 15.13 4.71
C PHE A 29 5.26 13.94 5.34
N ILE A 30 4.13 14.14 6.03
CA ILE A 30 3.35 13.03 6.61
C ILE A 30 2.88 12.06 5.53
N ARG A 31 2.42 12.57 4.38
CA ARG A 31 2.00 11.71 3.27
C ARG A 31 3.17 11.01 2.59
N LEU A 32 4.30 11.70 2.44
CA LEU A 32 5.54 11.11 1.89
C LEU A 32 6.05 9.97 2.77
N ASP A 33 5.99 10.16 4.08
CA ASP A 33 6.40 9.18 5.08
C ASP A 33 5.49 7.94 5.06
N GLY A 34 4.18 8.13 4.86
CA GLY A 34 3.24 7.03 4.63
C GLY A 34 3.50 6.24 3.34
N ASP A 35 3.89 6.91 2.25
CA ASP A 35 4.18 6.27 0.95
C ASP A 35 5.39 5.32 0.99
N LEU A 36 6.34 5.53 1.92
CA LEU A 36 7.51 4.64 2.08
C LEU A 36 7.13 3.27 2.66
N THR A 37 5.93 3.14 3.25
CA THR A 37 5.42 1.86 3.77
C THR A 37 5.06 0.83 2.68
N ILE A 38 5.02 1.24 1.39
CA ILE A 38 4.75 0.35 0.24
C ILE A 38 5.76 -0.81 0.16
N ILE A 39 6.95 -0.65 0.74
CA ILE A 39 8.05 -1.63 0.73
C ILE A 39 8.05 -2.51 1.99
N GLY A 40 7.04 -2.42 2.85
CA GLY A 40 6.88 -3.33 4.00
C GLY A 40 7.80 -3.08 5.21
N ASP A 41 8.85 -2.27 5.07
CA ASP A 41 9.96 -2.28 6.03
C ASP A 41 9.92 -1.21 7.14
N GLU A 42 9.19 -0.09 7.00
CA GLU A 42 9.29 0.99 8.01
C GLU A 42 7.93 1.55 8.42
N GLU A 43 7.69 1.62 9.73
CA GLU A 43 6.57 2.38 10.32
C GLU A 43 6.73 3.86 9.95
N PRO A 44 5.63 4.59 9.61
CA PRO A 44 5.72 6.02 9.41
C PRO A 44 6.38 6.69 10.61
N TYR A 45 7.42 7.46 10.35
CA TYR A 45 8.17 8.19 11.36
C TYR A 45 7.32 9.23 12.09
N LEU A 46 6.38 9.85 11.37
CA LEU A 46 5.53 10.93 11.83
C LEU A 46 4.13 10.42 12.20
N PHE A 47 3.67 10.80 13.40
CA PHE A 47 2.34 10.43 13.90
C PHE A 47 1.41 11.64 13.93
N PRO A 48 0.71 11.95 12.82
CA PRO A 48 -0.31 13.00 12.81
C PRO A 48 -1.40 12.72 13.85
N VAL A 49 -1.70 13.75 14.64
CA VAL A 49 -2.84 13.76 15.55
C VAL A 49 -3.65 15.03 15.27
N CYS A 50 -4.92 14.83 14.94
CA CYS A 50 -5.94 15.86 14.90
C CYS A 50 -6.75 15.82 16.21
N GLN A 51 -6.88 16.97 16.88
CA GLN A 51 -7.70 17.09 18.10
C GLN A 51 -9.17 17.39 17.80
N GLU A 52 -9.48 17.77 16.56
CA GLU A 52 -10.83 18.09 16.14
C GLU A 52 -11.59 16.80 15.76
N THR A 53 -12.86 16.73 16.17
CA THR A 53 -13.76 15.65 15.73
C THR A 53 -14.10 15.82 14.27
N ILE A 54 -14.40 14.73 13.57
CA ILE A 54 -14.85 14.79 12.18
C ILE A 54 -16.11 15.67 12.09
N PRO A 55 -16.09 16.74 11.28
CA PRO A 55 -17.24 17.62 11.13
C PRO A 55 -18.38 16.92 10.37
N SER A 56 -19.61 17.42 10.49
CA SER A 56 -20.75 16.90 9.71
C SER A 56 -20.64 17.19 8.20
N ALA A 57 -19.82 18.16 7.82
CA ALA A 57 -19.47 18.49 6.44
C ALA A 57 -18.07 19.12 6.43
N PHE A 58 -17.23 18.72 5.49
CA PHE A 58 -15.93 19.35 5.29
C PHE A 58 -16.07 20.71 4.60
N TYR A 59 -15.22 21.64 4.98
CA TYR A 59 -15.05 22.95 4.37
C TYR A 59 -14.24 22.86 3.06
N SER A 60 -13.25 21.94 3.00
CA SER A 60 -12.42 21.73 1.82
C SER A 60 -11.89 20.29 1.73
N LEU A 61 -11.32 19.93 0.57
CA LEU A 61 -10.69 18.63 0.38
C LEU A 61 -9.45 18.46 1.26
N GLU A 62 -8.73 19.56 1.51
CA GLU A 62 -7.56 19.58 2.39
C GLU A 62 -7.94 19.25 3.84
N GLU A 63 -9.03 19.84 4.35
CA GLU A 63 -9.57 19.51 5.67
C GLU A 63 -9.97 18.03 5.75
N ALA A 64 -10.66 17.52 4.73
CA ALA A 64 -11.04 16.11 4.64
C ALA A 64 -9.81 15.19 4.69
N MET A 65 -8.76 15.51 3.94
CA MET A 65 -7.52 14.74 3.92
C MET A 65 -6.79 14.77 5.26
N VAL A 66 -6.73 15.90 5.99
CA VAL A 66 -6.08 15.95 7.32
C VAL A 66 -6.74 14.98 8.30
N HIS A 67 -8.08 14.91 8.31
CA HIS A 67 -8.79 13.95 9.13
C HIS A 67 -8.50 12.51 8.67
N LEU A 68 -8.46 12.26 7.37
CA LEU A 68 -8.18 10.94 6.82
C LEU A 68 -6.76 10.46 7.13
N ASP A 69 -5.75 11.32 6.97
CA ASP A 69 -4.35 11.08 7.33
C ASP A 69 -4.25 10.68 8.82
N THR A 70 -4.99 11.37 9.69
CA THR A 70 -5.05 11.06 11.14
C THR A 70 -5.67 9.68 11.40
N ILE A 71 -6.76 9.34 10.71
CA ILE A 71 -7.42 8.05 10.88
C ILE A 71 -6.53 6.91 10.35
N ALA A 72 -5.91 7.10 9.19
CA ALA A 72 -4.99 6.13 8.58
C ALA A 72 -3.82 5.82 9.52
N THR A 73 -3.13 6.83 10.05
CA THR A 73 -2.02 6.59 10.98
C THR A 73 -2.48 5.93 12.28
N ALA A 74 -3.65 6.32 12.82
CA ALA A 74 -4.20 5.65 14.00
C ALA A 74 -4.49 4.16 13.72
N ALA A 75 -5.00 3.84 12.53
CA ALA A 75 -5.28 2.48 12.11
C ALA A 75 -3.99 1.67 11.99
N HIS A 76 -2.99 2.18 11.26
CA HIS A 76 -1.66 1.56 11.14
C HIS A 76 -1.03 1.28 12.51
N GLY A 77 -1.10 2.25 13.44
CA GLY A 77 -0.54 2.07 14.78
C GLY A 77 -1.20 0.96 15.59
N ILE A 78 -2.53 0.78 15.51
CA ILE A 78 -3.22 -0.32 16.19
C ILE A 78 -2.89 -1.65 15.50
N CYS A 79 -2.95 -1.68 14.17
CA CYS A 79 -2.66 -2.87 13.38
C CYS A 79 -1.26 -3.41 13.71
N ARG A 80 -0.25 -2.54 13.73
CA ARG A 80 1.12 -2.87 14.14
C ARG A 80 1.18 -3.48 15.54
N ASN A 81 0.51 -2.86 16.52
CA ASN A 81 0.51 -3.39 17.88
C ASN A 81 -0.03 -4.83 17.92
N ILE A 82 -1.11 -5.10 17.19
CA ILE A 82 -1.73 -6.43 17.12
C ILE A 82 -0.79 -7.41 16.39
N VAL A 83 -0.08 -7.00 15.34
CA VAL A 83 0.92 -7.84 14.65
C VAL A 83 2.05 -8.24 15.59
N ILE A 84 2.58 -7.31 16.38
CA ILE A 84 3.64 -7.62 17.37
C ILE A 84 3.10 -8.54 18.47
N MET A 85 1.86 -8.35 18.91
CA MET A 85 1.21 -9.28 19.85
C MET A 85 1.11 -10.68 19.23
N ALA A 86 0.74 -10.77 17.96
CA ALA A 86 0.65 -12.04 17.23
C ALA A 86 2.03 -12.69 17.08
N ASP A 87 3.05 -11.92 16.71
CA ASP A 87 4.43 -12.40 16.59
C ASP A 87 4.95 -12.99 17.93
N LYS A 88 4.71 -12.28 19.05
CA LYS A 88 5.05 -12.78 20.39
C LYS A 88 4.31 -14.05 20.75
N MET A 89 3.05 -14.18 20.35
CA MET A 89 2.23 -15.36 20.65
C MET A 89 2.70 -16.58 19.84
N ILE A 90 2.87 -16.42 18.52
CA ILE A 90 3.30 -17.51 17.65
C ILE A 90 4.71 -18.00 17.99
N THR A 91 5.62 -17.12 18.41
CA THR A 91 6.99 -17.51 18.75
C THR A 91 7.11 -18.17 20.12
N CYS A 92 6.24 -17.81 21.07
CA CYS A 92 6.08 -18.58 22.30
C CYS A 92 5.57 -20.01 22.02
N ASP A 93 4.60 -20.15 21.13
CA ASP A 93 3.95 -21.45 20.84
C ASP A 93 4.76 -22.33 19.87
N ARG A 94 5.56 -21.71 19.00
CA ARG A 94 6.35 -22.35 17.94
C ARG A 94 7.79 -21.81 17.91
N PRO A 95 8.67 -22.25 18.83
CA PRO A 95 10.05 -21.75 18.91
C PRO A 95 10.87 -21.97 17.64
N GLU A 96 10.51 -22.94 16.79
CA GLU A 96 11.18 -23.15 15.50
C GLU A 96 11.05 -21.95 14.55
N LEU A 97 10.07 -21.07 14.76
CA LEU A 97 9.89 -19.85 13.99
C LEU A 97 10.98 -18.80 14.27
N GLU A 98 11.72 -18.89 15.37
CA GLU A 98 12.84 -17.97 15.64
C GLU A 98 13.97 -18.10 14.61
N ALA A 99 14.15 -19.28 14.03
CA ALA A 99 15.15 -19.54 12.99
C ALA A 99 14.61 -19.24 11.57
N MET A 100 13.35 -18.83 11.45
CA MET A 100 12.73 -18.50 10.17
C MET A 100 13.25 -17.16 9.64
N ASP A 101 13.21 -17.04 8.32
CA ASP A 101 13.43 -15.78 7.61
C ASP A 101 12.52 -14.66 8.17
N ALA A 102 13.09 -13.47 8.40
CA ALA A 102 12.39 -12.39 9.09
C ALA A 102 11.12 -11.95 8.36
N ASP A 103 11.16 -11.83 7.03
CA ASP A 103 10.00 -11.45 6.21
C ASP A 103 8.93 -12.54 6.22
N MET A 104 9.32 -13.83 6.20
CA MET A 104 8.37 -14.94 6.32
C MET A 104 7.68 -14.94 7.68
N ARG A 105 8.44 -14.70 8.75
CA ARG A 105 7.89 -14.56 10.10
C ARG A 105 6.97 -13.35 10.21
N ASN A 106 7.36 -12.20 9.66
CA ASN A 106 6.51 -11.00 9.63
C ASN A 106 5.21 -11.26 8.86
N CYS A 107 5.28 -11.84 7.66
CA CYS A 107 4.11 -12.19 6.86
C CYS A 107 3.17 -13.15 7.62
N LEU A 108 3.74 -14.15 8.31
CA LEU A 108 3.00 -15.08 9.16
C LEU A 108 2.34 -14.37 10.35
N ALA A 109 3.06 -13.48 11.06
CA ALA A 109 2.52 -12.70 12.16
C ALA A 109 1.38 -11.78 11.71
N CYS A 110 1.51 -11.13 10.55
CA CYS A 110 0.45 -10.35 9.92
C CYS A 110 -0.82 -11.17 9.70
N ALA A 111 -0.69 -12.40 9.16
CA ALA A 111 -1.81 -13.30 8.98
C ALA A 111 -2.45 -13.75 10.32
N TYR A 112 -1.63 -14.10 11.32
CA TYR A 112 -2.13 -14.50 12.65
C TYR A 112 -2.80 -13.36 13.40
N SER A 113 -2.40 -12.11 13.16
CA SER A 113 -2.95 -10.90 13.81
C SER A 113 -4.47 -10.79 13.68
N ARG A 114 -5.05 -11.44 12.67
CA ARG A 114 -6.50 -11.48 12.42
C ARG A 114 -7.25 -12.32 13.44
N MET A 115 -6.62 -13.40 13.90
CA MET A 115 -7.24 -14.48 14.68
C MET A 115 -6.88 -14.44 16.17
N ILE A 116 -5.83 -13.71 16.56
CA ILE A 116 -5.47 -13.64 17.98
C ILE A 116 -6.54 -12.90 18.81
N PRO A 117 -6.71 -13.25 20.09
CA PRO A 117 -7.46 -12.42 21.02
C PRO A 117 -6.74 -11.08 21.20
N ILE A 118 -7.49 -9.99 21.24
CA ILE A 118 -7.01 -8.65 21.59
C ILE A 118 -7.68 -8.19 22.87
N ASP A 119 -7.04 -7.30 23.61
CA ASP A 119 -7.62 -6.73 24.82
C ASP A 119 -8.74 -5.71 24.50
N GLU A 120 -9.54 -5.39 25.53
CA GLU A 120 -10.66 -4.45 25.43
C GLU A 120 -10.20 -3.04 24.99
N GLU A 121 -8.95 -2.65 25.30
CA GLU A 121 -8.42 -1.33 24.93
C GLU A 121 -8.19 -1.24 23.42
N GLN A 122 -7.51 -2.24 22.83
CA GLN A 122 -7.30 -2.30 21.38
C GLN A 122 -8.62 -2.41 20.63
N GLU A 123 -9.56 -3.21 21.15
CA GLU A 123 -10.89 -3.35 20.56
C GLU A 123 -11.65 -2.02 20.55
N ALA A 124 -11.70 -1.32 21.70
CA ALA A 124 -12.36 -0.01 21.80
C ALA A 124 -11.73 1.03 20.86
N ARG A 125 -10.40 1.02 20.71
CA ARG A 125 -9.69 1.91 19.80
C ARG A 125 -10.01 1.58 18.32
N LEU A 126 -10.07 0.31 17.96
CA LEU A 126 -10.45 -0.12 16.60
C LEU A 126 -11.90 0.28 16.28
N GLU A 127 -12.83 0.09 17.20
CA GLU A 127 -14.24 0.50 17.02
C GLU A 127 -14.39 2.03 16.89
N LYS A 128 -13.58 2.80 17.63
CA LYS A 128 -13.50 4.25 17.43
C LYS A 128 -13.06 4.61 16.00
N ILE A 129 -12.02 3.95 15.48
CA ILE A 129 -11.53 4.17 14.11
C ILE A 129 -12.62 3.83 13.08
N LYS A 130 -13.32 2.71 13.25
CA LYS A 130 -14.46 2.35 12.38
C LYS A 130 -15.56 3.40 12.40
N THR A 131 -15.88 3.91 13.60
CA THR A 131 -16.86 4.99 13.78
C THR A 131 -16.43 6.26 13.05
N ASP A 132 -15.17 6.67 13.24
CA ASP A 132 -14.58 7.84 12.59
C ASP A 132 -14.60 7.68 11.05
N MET A 133 -14.21 6.52 10.52
CA MET A 133 -14.30 6.23 9.07
C MET A 133 -15.72 6.32 8.53
N ASN A 134 -16.71 5.80 9.26
CA ASN A 134 -18.11 5.86 8.86
C ASN A 134 -18.69 7.28 8.91
N ALA A 135 -18.18 8.15 9.79
CA ALA A 135 -18.55 9.56 9.84
C ALA A 135 -17.89 10.40 8.73
N TRP A 136 -16.71 9.99 8.27
CA TRP A 136 -15.95 10.73 7.27
C TRP A 136 -16.64 10.77 5.89
N MET A 137 -17.15 9.63 5.40
CA MET A 137 -17.78 9.53 4.08
C MET A 137 -18.99 10.47 3.89
N PRO A 138 -20.00 10.52 4.78
CA PRO A 138 -21.11 11.45 4.63
C PRO A 138 -20.66 12.91 4.72
N ALA A 139 -19.63 13.23 5.50
CA ALA A 139 -19.08 14.58 5.57
C ALA A 139 -18.47 15.05 4.24
N LEU A 140 -17.83 14.13 3.48
CA LEU A 140 -17.33 14.43 2.13
C LEU A 140 -18.46 14.66 1.13
N ALA A 141 -19.58 13.94 1.24
CA ALA A 141 -20.69 14.03 0.29
C ALA A 141 -21.33 15.43 0.23
N PHE A 142 -21.19 16.24 1.29
CA PHE A 142 -21.68 17.63 1.33
C PHE A 142 -20.72 18.64 0.71
N LEU A 143 -19.50 18.25 0.36
CA LEU A 143 -18.50 19.17 -0.18
C LEU A 143 -18.79 19.44 -1.67
N PRO A 144 -19.09 20.68 -2.07
CA PRO A 144 -19.25 21.01 -3.47
C PRO A 144 -17.89 20.98 -4.17
N VAL A 145 -17.71 20.06 -5.12
CA VAL A 145 -16.46 19.94 -5.87
C VAL A 145 -16.60 20.57 -7.25
N THR A 146 -15.66 21.46 -7.56
CA THR A 146 -15.55 22.09 -8.89
C THR A 146 -14.73 21.23 -9.84
N GLN A 147 -14.88 21.43 -11.15
CA GLN A 147 -14.06 20.72 -12.15
C GLN A 147 -12.56 20.94 -11.95
N ALA A 148 -12.15 22.12 -11.44
CA ALA A 148 -10.74 22.42 -11.14
C ALA A 148 -10.17 21.54 -10.02
N GLN A 149 -11.01 20.97 -9.16
CA GLN A 149 -10.63 20.14 -8.02
C GLN A 149 -10.82 18.64 -8.29
N GLU A 150 -11.19 18.26 -9.51
CA GLU A 150 -11.48 16.87 -9.89
C GLU A 150 -10.32 15.92 -9.53
N SER A 151 -9.08 16.30 -9.85
CA SER A 151 -7.90 15.49 -9.54
C SER A 151 -7.75 15.23 -8.03
N ALA A 152 -7.93 16.26 -7.21
CA ALA A 152 -7.81 16.13 -5.76
C ALA A 152 -8.96 15.28 -5.19
N GLN A 153 -10.18 15.47 -5.70
CA GLN A 153 -11.34 14.68 -5.28
C GLN A 153 -11.20 13.20 -5.61
N LEU A 154 -10.63 12.87 -6.78
CA LEU A 154 -10.35 11.47 -7.14
C LEU A 154 -9.38 10.84 -6.16
N LEU A 155 -8.25 11.50 -5.87
CA LEU A 155 -7.28 10.99 -4.89
C LEU A 155 -7.89 10.83 -3.50
N THR A 156 -8.63 11.83 -3.03
CA THR A 156 -9.28 11.80 -1.72
C THR A 156 -10.23 10.59 -1.60
N GLN A 157 -10.96 10.25 -2.66
CA GLN A 157 -11.81 9.05 -2.66
C GLN A 157 -11.00 7.74 -2.73
N ILE A 158 -9.92 7.71 -3.49
CA ILE A 158 -9.04 6.53 -3.60
C ILE A 158 -8.35 6.25 -2.26
N HIS A 159 -7.75 7.27 -1.65
CA HIS A 159 -7.10 7.18 -0.34
C HIS A 159 -8.12 6.81 0.74
N PHE A 160 -9.32 7.41 0.72
CA PHE A 160 -10.39 7.02 1.64
C PHE A 160 -10.71 5.53 1.50
N PHE A 161 -10.90 5.05 0.28
CA PHE A 161 -11.25 3.67 0.04
C PHE A 161 -10.16 2.71 0.53
N TYR A 162 -8.90 3.03 0.27
CA TYR A 162 -7.78 2.23 0.77
C TYR A 162 -7.80 2.11 2.30
N THR A 163 -7.86 3.25 3.01
CA THR A 163 -7.92 3.27 4.47
C THR A 163 -9.17 2.55 5.00
N TRP A 164 -10.32 2.76 4.37
CA TRP A 164 -11.60 2.14 4.74
C TRP A 164 -11.56 0.63 4.57
N PHE A 165 -11.05 0.15 3.43
CA PHE A 165 -10.87 -1.26 3.15
C PHE A 165 -9.97 -1.89 4.23
N THR A 166 -8.77 -1.33 4.43
CA THR A 166 -7.80 -1.84 5.41
C THR A 166 -8.41 -1.95 6.80
N VAL A 167 -9.08 -0.89 7.29
CA VAL A 167 -9.72 -0.89 8.62
C VAL A 167 -10.85 -1.92 8.72
N LEU A 168 -11.70 -2.02 7.69
CA LEU A 168 -12.88 -2.88 7.75
C LEU A 168 -12.61 -4.34 7.43
N SER A 169 -11.52 -4.67 6.74
CA SER A 169 -11.17 -6.06 6.39
C SER A 169 -10.02 -6.62 7.21
N TRP A 170 -9.32 -5.82 8.03
CA TRP A 170 -8.11 -6.26 8.74
C TRP A 170 -8.29 -7.58 9.48
N ARG A 171 -9.42 -7.73 10.20
CA ARG A 171 -9.73 -8.92 11.00
C ARG A 171 -10.71 -9.88 10.33
N ASP A 172 -10.90 -9.80 9.03
CA ASP A 172 -11.69 -10.81 8.33
C ASP A 172 -10.97 -12.17 8.42
N GLU A 173 -11.59 -13.13 9.10
CA GLU A 173 -11.07 -14.49 9.25
C GLU A 173 -11.15 -15.30 7.94
N ASN A 174 -12.03 -14.87 7.03
CA ASN A 174 -12.32 -15.54 5.78
C ASN A 174 -12.07 -14.60 4.61
N GLU A 175 -11.16 -14.98 3.71
CA GLU A 175 -10.79 -14.21 2.52
C GLU A 175 -11.95 -13.97 1.55
N MET A 176 -13.02 -14.76 1.63
CA MET A 176 -14.23 -14.60 0.82
C MET A 176 -15.06 -13.39 1.25
N LEU A 177 -14.90 -12.91 2.48
CA LEU A 177 -15.66 -11.77 3.01
C LEU A 177 -15.33 -10.47 2.26
N VAL A 178 -14.16 -10.40 1.60
CA VAL A 178 -13.74 -9.24 0.80
C VAL A 178 -14.67 -8.97 -0.38
N ASP A 179 -15.49 -9.93 -0.80
CA ASP A 179 -16.46 -9.77 -1.90
C ASP A 179 -17.50 -8.70 -1.64
N ARG A 180 -17.73 -8.32 -0.37
CA ARG A 180 -18.59 -7.18 -0.02
C ARG A 180 -18.10 -5.86 -0.64
N PHE A 181 -16.85 -5.81 -1.10
CA PHE A 181 -16.21 -4.66 -1.74
C PHE A 181 -16.08 -4.80 -3.27
N ASP A 182 -16.55 -5.87 -3.91
CA ASP A 182 -16.29 -6.12 -5.35
C ASP A 182 -16.77 -4.96 -6.24
N GLY A 183 -17.96 -4.42 -5.97
CA GLY A 183 -18.48 -3.25 -6.68
C GLY A 183 -17.62 -2.00 -6.46
N GLN A 184 -17.07 -1.82 -5.26
CA GLN A 184 -16.22 -0.71 -4.88
C GLN A 184 -14.83 -0.86 -5.53
N PHE A 185 -14.30 -2.08 -5.64
CA PHE A 185 -13.05 -2.33 -6.37
C PHE A 185 -13.14 -1.86 -7.82
N ASP A 186 -14.21 -2.23 -8.53
CA ASP A 186 -14.41 -1.80 -9.92
C ASP A 186 -14.58 -0.28 -10.05
N HIS A 187 -15.35 0.32 -9.13
CA HIS A 187 -15.56 1.76 -9.08
C HIS A 187 -14.26 2.53 -8.83
N ILE A 188 -13.51 2.17 -7.79
CA ILE A 188 -12.27 2.86 -7.39
C ILE A 188 -11.19 2.68 -8.43
N LEU A 189 -11.10 1.50 -9.06
CA LEU A 189 -10.19 1.29 -10.18
C LEU A 189 -10.54 2.19 -11.37
N THR A 190 -11.82 2.44 -11.63
CA THR A 190 -12.27 3.40 -12.64
C THR A 190 -11.88 4.84 -12.27
N LEU A 191 -11.96 5.23 -10.99
CA LEU A 191 -11.45 6.53 -10.52
C LEU A 191 -9.93 6.64 -10.68
N ALA A 192 -9.19 5.58 -10.37
CA ALA A 192 -7.74 5.51 -10.53
C ALA A 192 -7.32 5.64 -12.00
N GLU A 193 -7.99 4.93 -12.91
CA GLU A 193 -7.78 5.06 -14.36
C GLU A 193 -8.06 6.50 -14.84
N ARG A 194 -9.14 7.13 -14.34
CA ARG A 194 -9.45 8.53 -14.65
C ARG A 194 -8.39 9.49 -14.13
N TYR A 195 -7.92 9.30 -12.91
CA TYR A 195 -6.85 10.10 -12.31
C TYR A 195 -5.56 9.97 -13.13
N VAL A 196 -5.13 8.74 -13.42
CA VAL A 196 -3.98 8.45 -14.28
C VAL A 196 -4.12 9.11 -15.64
N LYS A 197 -5.32 9.11 -16.24
CA LYS A 197 -5.59 9.78 -17.52
C LYS A 197 -5.47 11.31 -17.45
N ILE A 198 -5.94 11.94 -16.37
CA ILE A 198 -5.81 13.40 -16.18
C ILE A 198 -4.33 13.80 -16.10
N HIS A 199 -3.50 12.97 -15.46
CA HIS A 199 -2.06 13.19 -15.33
C HIS A 199 -1.23 12.60 -16.47
N GLY A 200 -1.88 11.79 -17.31
CA GLY A 200 -1.28 11.10 -18.43
C GLY A 200 -1.42 11.90 -19.70
N SER A 201 -0.56 12.91 -19.89
CA SER A 201 -0.13 13.49 -21.19
C SER A 201 0.58 14.85 -21.00
N PHE A 202 1.91 14.84 -21.01
CA PHE A 202 2.76 16.01 -21.39
C PHE A 202 3.87 15.57 -22.37
N LEU A 203 3.54 14.70 -23.32
CA LEU A 203 4.31 14.58 -24.56
C LEU A 203 3.63 15.53 -25.57
N SER A 204 4.28 16.65 -25.85
CA SER A 204 3.77 17.79 -26.62
C SER A 204 3.12 17.40 -27.97
N PRO A 205 2.12 18.19 -28.43
CA PRO A 205 1.61 18.14 -29.80
C PRO A 205 2.49 18.91 -30.81
N ASP A 206 3.66 19.40 -30.40
CA ASP A 206 4.59 20.04 -31.34
C ASP A 206 5.47 19.00 -32.01
N GLY A 207 5.34 18.97 -33.34
CA GLY A 207 5.98 18.01 -34.22
C GLY A 207 7.51 18.02 -34.15
N THR A 208 8.06 17.08 -34.91
CA THR A 208 9.50 16.85 -35.14
C THR A 208 10.27 16.32 -33.92
N ASP A 209 10.08 15.04 -33.57
CA ASP A 209 11.01 14.00 -34.03
C ASP A 209 10.65 12.59 -33.51
N SER A 210 10.40 11.71 -34.47
CA SER A 210 10.75 10.29 -34.55
C SER A 210 11.19 9.53 -33.27
N ARG A 211 10.40 8.49 -32.95
CA ARG A 211 10.84 7.13 -32.54
C ARG A 211 11.45 6.92 -31.15
N SER A 212 10.72 7.23 -30.07
CA SER A 212 10.88 6.50 -28.80
C SER A 212 9.53 6.11 -28.20
N ALA A 213 9.00 4.98 -28.66
CA ALA A 213 7.87 4.31 -28.01
C ALA A 213 8.37 3.62 -26.73
N SER A 214 8.47 4.35 -25.62
CA SER A 214 8.75 3.88 -24.26
C SER A 214 8.61 5.07 -23.32
N SER A 215 8.15 5.02 -22.09
CA SER A 215 7.82 3.97 -21.13
C SER A 215 7.15 4.77 -20.00
N ALA A 216 5.96 4.39 -19.57
CA ALA A 216 5.08 5.13 -18.66
C ALA A 216 4.40 6.40 -19.23
N LEU A 217 3.08 6.52 -19.01
CA LEU A 217 2.21 7.51 -19.63
C LEU A 217 2.03 8.79 -18.80
N THR A 218 2.54 8.82 -17.56
CA THR A 218 2.24 9.83 -16.55
C THR A 218 3.45 10.69 -16.19
N ARG A 219 3.19 11.89 -15.66
CA ARG A 219 4.24 12.77 -15.12
C ARG A 219 5.04 12.08 -14.00
N GLN A 220 6.29 12.49 -13.79
CA GLN A 220 7.08 12.00 -12.66
C GLN A 220 6.47 12.45 -11.32
N ALA A 221 6.62 11.61 -10.29
CA ALA A 221 6.23 11.87 -8.90
C ALA A 221 4.75 12.24 -8.64
N PHE A 222 3.86 12.12 -9.64
CA PHE A 222 2.43 12.47 -9.44
C PHE A 222 1.70 11.52 -8.48
N THR A 223 2.24 10.31 -8.27
CA THR A 223 1.72 9.32 -7.31
C THR A 223 2.30 9.46 -5.92
N VAL A 224 3.27 10.35 -5.71
CA VAL A 224 3.99 10.48 -4.45
C VAL A 224 3.10 11.17 -3.40
N GLY A 225 2.92 10.51 -2.26
CA GLY A 225 2.04 10.90 -1.15
C GLY A 225 0.56 10.71 -1.46
N THR A 226 0.18 9.75 -2.31
CA THR A 226 -1.21 9.63 -2.82
C THR A 226 -1.90 8.31 -2.53
N ASP A 227 -1.19 7.28 -2.04
CA ASP A 227 -1.67 5.90 -1.88
C ASP A 227 -2.32 5.27 -3.13
N LEU A 228 -2.25 5.92 -4.28
CA LEU A 228 -2.88 5.45 -5.52
C LEU A 228 -2.34 4.05 -5.88
N VAL A 229 -1.04 3.89 -5.81
CA VAL A 229 -0.32 2.68 -6.22
C VAL A 229 -0.62 1.56 -5.22
N THR A 230 -0.54 1.86 -3.93
CA THR A 230 -0.88 0.97 -2.82
C THR A 230 -2.31 0.45 -2.97
N CYS A 231 -3.26 1.35 -3.24
CA CYS A 231 -4.67 1.02 -3.45
C CYS A 231 -4.86 0.12 -4.67
N ILE A 232 -4.26 0.44 -5.83
CA ILE A 232 -4.35 -0.40 -7.04
C ILE A 232 -3.77 -1.79 -6.79
N ASN A 233 -2.60 -1.86 -6.13
CA ASN A 233 -1.97 -3.13 -5.79
C ASN A 233 -2.87 -3.97 -4.87
N MET A 234 -3.40 -3.34 -3.81
CA MET A 234 -4.35 -3.96 -2.87
C MET A 234 -5.57 -4.53 -3.58
N ILE A 235 -6.20 -3.78 -4.48
CA ILE A 235 -7.34 -4.27 -5.28
C ILE A 235 -6.90 -5.49 -6.11
N GLY A 236 -5.70 -5.45 -6.68
CA GLY A 236 -5.13 -6.53 -7.49
C GLY A 236 -5.05 -7.86 -6.73
N PHE A 237 -4.55 -7.87 -5.50
CA PHE A 237 -4.43 -9.09 -4.72
C PHE A 237 -5.69 -9.43 -3.90
N LYS A 238 -6.53 -8.47 -3.49
CA LYS A 238 -7.76 -8.76 -2.71
C LYS A 238 -9.01 -9.05 -3.54
N SER A 239 -9.19 -8.46 -4.73
CA SER A 239 -10.33 -8.82 -5.59
C SER A 239 -10.26 -10.29 -6.00
N ARG A 240 -11.40 -10.99 -6.11
CA ARG A 240 -11.48 -12.34 -6.70
C ARG A 240 -11.93 -12.33 -8.16
N ASN A 241 -12.21 -11.15 -8.69
CA ASN A 241 -12.68 -10.96 -10.06
C ASN A 241 -11.48 -10.82 -11.02
N GLY A 242 -11.21 -11.83 -11.83
CA GLY A 242 -10.07 -11.85 -12.74
C GLY A 242 -9.99 -10.62 -13.65
N LYS A 243 -11.12 -10.05 -14.08
CA LYS A 243 -11.13 -8.85 -14.93
C LYS A 243 -10.63 -7.61 -14.20
N VAL A 244 -11.05 -7.41 -12.95
CA VAL A 244 -10.60 -6.30 -12.10
C VAL A 244 -9.11 -6.45 -11.83
N ARG A 245 -8.67 -7.66 -11.46
CA ARG A 245 -7.26 -7.97 -11.19
C ARG A 245 -6.35 -7.68 -12.39
N ARG A 246 -6.72 -8.14 -13.59
CA ARG A 246 -5.96 -7.85 -14.82
C ARG A 246 -5.94 -6.35 -15.16
N ARG A 247 -7.00 -5.59 -14.83
CA ARG A 247 -6.99 -4.13 -14.99
C ARG A 247 -5.96 -3.48 -14.06
N CYS A 248 -5.88 -3.90 -12.79
CA CYS A 248 -4.85 -3.41 -11.86
C CYS A 248 -3.44 -3.63 -12.39
N VAL A 249 -3.12 -4.86 -12.84
CA VAL A 249 -1.79 -5.19 -13.40
C VAL A 249 -1.45 -4.27 -14.58
N ARG A 250 -2.38 -4.09 -15.53
CA ARG A 250 -2.17 -3.18 -16.66
C ARG A 250 -1.97 -1.74 -16.22
N LEU A 251 -2.76 -1.27 -15.25
CA LEU A 251 -2.68 0.09 -14.76
C LEU A 251 -1.31 0.34 -14.08
N LEU A 252 -0.84 -0.57 -13.23
CA LEU A 252 0.48 -0.50 -12.59
C LEU A 252 1.62 -0.39 -13.62
N GLN A 253 1.55 -1.12 -14.72
CA GLN A 253 2.54 -1.05 -15.81
C GLN A 253 2.56 0.31 -16.54
N THR A 254 1.47 1.08 -16.47
CA THR A 254 1.38 2.38 -17.15
C THR A 254 1.84 3.57 -16.30
N ILE A 255 1.90 3.39 -14.98
CA ILE A 255 2.21 4.45 -14.02
C ILE A 255 3.73 4.66 -13.93
N ASN A 256 4.16 5.91 -14.06
CA ASN A 256 5.55 6.30 -13.83
C ASN A 256 5.80 6.55 -12.33
N LEU A 257 6.50 5.62 -11.69
CA LEU A 257 6.89 5.73 -10.26
C LEU A 257 8.25 6.41 -10.04
N ALA A 258 8.87 6.95 -11.11
CA ALA A 258 10.02 7.85 -11.07
C ALA A 258 11.16 7.46 -10.10
N GLY A 259 11.50 6.17 -10.03
CA GLY A 259 12.63 5.68 -9.23
C GLY A 259 12.36 5.52 -7.73
N VAL A 260 11.19 5.92 -7.23
CA VAL A 260 10.68 5.56 -5.89
C VAL A 260 10.39 4.07 -5.84
N PHE A 261 9.76 3.57 -6.91
CA PHE A 261 9.56 2.15 -7.13
C PHE A 261 9.54 1.85 -8.64
N ASP A 262 9.45 0.57 -9.02
CA ASP A 262 9.27 0.15 -10.41
C ASP A 262 7.85 -0.43 -10.61
N GLY A 263 7.07 0.23 -11.47
CA GLY A 263 5.70 -0.20 -11.80
C GLY A 263 5.65 -1.57 -12.47
N HIS A 264 6.67 -1.95 -13.25
CA HIS A 264 6.76 -3.29 -13.83
C HIS A 264 7.05 -4.34 -12.76
N TYR A 265 7.84 -4.00 -11.75
CA TYR A 265 8.14 -4.88 -10.63
C TYR A 265 6.89 -5.16 -9.79
N LEU A 266 6.13 -4.11 -9.43
CA LEU A 266 4.83 -4.28 -8.76
C LEU A 266 3.86 -5.08 -9.60
N ALA A 267 3.73 -4.77 -10.89
CA ALA A 267 2.84 -5.51 -11.77
C ALA A 267 3.21 -7.00 -11.86
N ALA A 268 4.50 -7.34 -11.90
CA ALA A 268 4.96 -8.73 -11.88
C ALA A 268 4.67 -9.43 -10.55
N PHE A 269 4.88 -8.73 -9.44
CA PHE A 269 4.50 -9.20 -8.10
C PHE A 269 2.99 -9.49 -8.01
N THR A 270 2.14 -8.51 -8.36
CA THR A 270 0.67 -8.67 -8.36
C THR A 270 0.24 -9.81 -9.30
N GLN A 271 0.84 -9.91 -10.49
CA GLN A 271 0.55 -10.98 -11.44
C GLN A 271 0.90 -12.35 -10.86
N THR A 272 2.01 -12.48 -10.15
CA THR A 272 2.43 -13.74 -9.51
C THR A 272 1.42 -14.19 -8.46
N VAL A 273 0.91 -13.26 -7.63
CA VAL A 273 -0.17 -13.54 -6.68
C VAL A 273 -1.43 -14.04 -7.39
N ILE A 274 -1.84 -13.35 -8.46
CA ILE A 274 -3.01 -13.75 -9.25
C ILE A 274 -2.80 -15.15 -9.84
N ASP A 275 -1.65 -15.41 -10.47
CA ASP A 275 -1.35 -16.68 -11.12
C ASP A 275 -1.34 -17.85 -10.12
N LEU A 276 -0.80 -17.64 -8.92
CA LEU A 276 -0.80 -18.62 -7.83
C LEU A 276 -2.22 -19.03 -7.44
N GLU A 277 -3.06 -18.04 -7.12
CA GLU A 277 -4.43 -18.31 -6.70
C GLU A 277 -5.27 -18.90 -7.81
N GLU A 278 -5.19 -18.36 -9.03
CA GLU A 278 -5.99 -18.87 -10.14
C GLU A 278 -5.55 -20.28 -10.54
N ARG A 279 -4.25 -20.62 -10.46
CA ARG A 279 -3.76 -21.98 -10.70
C ARG A 279 -4.32 -22.97 -9.69
N LYS A 280 -4.33 -22.60 -8.40
CA LYS A 280 -4.97 -23.41 -7.34
C LYS A 280 -6.47 -23.55 -7.57
N ALA A 281 -7.16 -22.45 -7.85
CA ALA A 281 -8.60 -22.43 -8.12
C ALA A 281 -8.99 -23.30 -9.32
N ARG A 282 -8.21 -23.25 -10.42
CA ARG A 282 -8.41 -24.10 -11.59
C ARG A 282 -8.19 -25.57 -11.27
N ALA A 283 -7.18 -25.91 -10.48
CA ALA A 283 -6.93 -27.28 -10.06
C ALA A 283 -8.09 -27.84 -9.22
N ILE A 284 -8.65 -27.04 -8.31
CA ILE A 284 -9.79 -27.42 -7.47
C ILE A 284 -11.07 -27.60 -8.30
N ASN A 285 -11.35 -26.65 -9.20
CA ASN A 285 -12.62 -26.60 -9.93
C ASN A 285 -12.60 -27.33 -11.29
N GLY A 286 -11.45 -27.85 -11.72
CA GLY A 286 -11.28 -28.49 -13.04
C GLY A 286 -11.48 -27.53 -14.22
N LEU A 287 -11.08 -26.26 -14.06
CA LEU A 287 -11.29 -25.21 -15.06
C LEU A 287 -10.10 -25.08 -16.04
N PRO A 288 -10.36 -24.73 -17.31
CA PRO A 288 -9.30 -24.53 -18.31
C PRO A 288 -8.45 -23.27 -18.02
N PRO A 289 -7.21 -23.22 -18.53
CA PRO A 289 -6.29 -22.11 -18.28
C PRO A 289 -6.74 -20.77 -18.88
N ASP A 290 -7.44 -20.77 -20.02
CA ASP A 290 -7.69 -19.55 -20.82
C ASP A 290 -8.96 -18.77 -20.43
N VAL A 291 -9.62 -19.15 -19.33
CA VAL A 291 -10.85 -18.51 -18.87
C VAL A 291 -10.58 -17.56 -17.72
N ASP A 292 -11.07 -16.33 -17.85
CA ASP A 292 -11.14 -15.36 -16.74
C ASP A 292 -12.02 -15.92 -15.63
N LEU A 293 -11.48 -16.02 -14.42
CA LEU A 293 -12.22 -16.50 -13.26
C LEU A 293 -13.15 -15.40 -12.71
N LEU A 294 -14.39 -15.78 -12.41
CA LEU A 294 -15.34 -15.00 -11.62
C LEU A 294 -15.11 -15.26 -10.12
N CYS A 295 -15.61 -14.38 -9.25
CA CYS A 295 -15.35 -14.46 -7.80
C CYS A 295 -15.70 -15.84 -7.21
N HIS A 296 -16.87 -16.38 -7.54
CA HIS A 296 -17.31 -17.70 -7.06
C HIS A 296 -16.45 -18.88 -7.54
N GLN A 297 -15.58 -18.67 -8.53
CA GLN A 297 -14.67 -19.69 -9.07
C GLN A 297 -13.30 -19.66 -8.40
N VAL A 298 -13.03 -18.73 -7.49
CA VAL A 298 -11.82 -18.67 -6.67
C VAL A 298 -12.21 -18.99 -5.23
N PRO A 299 -12.17 -20.26 -4.81
CA PRO A 299 -12.60 -20.67 -3.47
C PRO A 299 -11.56 -20.29 -2.41
N GLU A 300 -11.91 -20.38 -1.12
CA GLU A 300 -11.07 -19.93 -0.01
C GLU A 300 -9.73 -20.70 0.05
N GLU A 301 -9.76 -21.99 -0.25
CA GLU A 301 -8.61 -22.90 -0.35
C GLU A 301 -7.55 -22.40 -1.36
N ALA A 302 -7.97 -21.65 -2.38
CA ALA A 302 -7.09 -21.12 -3.39
C ALA A 302 -6.47 -19.78 -2.99
N ARG A 303 -7.02 -19.10 -1.98
CA ARG A 303 -6.65 -17.74 -1.58
C ARG A 303 -5.36 -17.72 -0.78
N LEU A 304 -4.59 -16.64 -0.97
CA LEU A 304 -3.51 -16.27 -0.08
C LEU A 304 -4.12 -15.40 1.04
N VAL A 305 -3.74 -15.68 2.28
CA VAL A 305 -4.20 -14.96 3.47
C VAL A 305 -3.44 -13.64 3.56
N GLU A 306 -2.11 -13.72 3.54
CA GLU A 306 -1.21 -12.56 3.58
C GLU A 306 -0.10 -12.72 2.54
N ILE A 307 0.41 -11.60 2.05
CA ILE A 307 1.51 -11.55 1.09
C ILE A 307 2.53 -10.49 1.50
N GLU A 308 3.79 -10.74 1.21
CA GLU A 308 4.90 -9.84 1.50
C GLU A 308 5.83 -9.77 0.28
N LEU A 309 6.27 -8.56 -0.06
CA LEU A 309 7.16 -8.32 -1.18
C LEU A 309 8.59 -8.15 -0.67
N SER A 310 9.45 -9.08 -1.05
CA SER A 310 10.77 -9.20 -0.45
C SER A 310 11.90 -9.25 -1.48
N PRO A 311 13.13 -8.80 -1.15
CA PRO A 311 14.32 -9.11 -1.93
C PRO A 311 14.61 -10.62 -1.97
N ILE A 312 15.28 -11.09 -3.02
CA ILE A 312 15.69 -12.51 -3.14
C ILE A 312 16.81 -12.86 -2.14
N SER A 313 17.62 -11.88 -1.74
CA SER A 313 18.76 -12.08 -0.85
C SER A 313 18.81 -10.98 0.20
N HIS A 314 18.60 -11.35 1.45
CA HIS A 314 18.74 -10.48 2.63
C HIS A 314 20.17 -10.08 2.97
N MET A 315 21.16 -10.80 2.45
CA MET A 315 22.55 -10.61 2.87
C MET A 315 23.19 -9.30 2.37
N VAL A 316 22.47 -8.54 1.54
CA VAL A 316 22.86 -7.20 1.11
C VAL A 316 21.60 -6.36 1.25
N GLU A 317 21.61 -5.38 2.15
CA GLU A 317 20.57 -4.33 2.24
C GLU A 317 20.55 -3.53 0.93
N GLU A 318 19.95 -4.13 -0.09
CA GLU A 318 19.83 -3.51 -1.39
C GLU A 318 18.62 -2.60 -1.39
N LYS A 319 18.85 -1.32 -1.05
CA LYS A 319 17.88 -0.21 -1.09
C LYS A 319 17.19 0.01 -2.45
N SER A 320 17.39 -0.87 -3.43
CA SER A 320 16.83 -0.79 -4.78
C SER A 320 16.51 -2.17 -5.37
N PHE A 321 16.17 -3.16 -4.53
CA PHE A 321 15.82 -4.51 -5.00
C PHE A 321 14.67 -4.52 -6.03
N TYR A 322 13.73 -3.57 -5.92
CA TYR A 322 12.61 -3.39 -6.84
C TYR A 322 13.03 -3.00 -8.28
N LYS A 323 14.30 -2.65 -8.51
CA LYS A 323 14.84 -2.39 -9.86
C LYS A 323 15.39 -3.65 -10.54
N LYS A 324 15.43 -4.79 -9.85
CA LYS A 324 15.96 -6.05 -10.39
C LYS A 324 14.98 -6.72 -11.36
N ASP A 325 15.50 -7.64 -12.17
CA ASP A 325 14.71 -8.46 -13.10
C ASP A 325 13.99 -9.62 -12.42
N SER A 326 14.11 -9.76 -11.10
CA SER A 326 13.48 -10.80 -10.32
C SER A 326 13.25 -10.36 -8.88
N GLY A 327 12.20 -10.88 -8.27
CA GLY A 327 11.83 -10.62 -6.88
C GLY A 327 11.33 -11.86 -6.16
N ARG A 328 11.03 -11.72 -4.87
CA ARG A 328 10.50 -12.79 -4.04
C ARG A 328 9.12 -12.40 -3.51
N LEU A 329 8.14 -13.25 -3.78
CA LEU A 329 6.83 -13.20 -3.16
C LEU A 329 6.86 -14.17 -1.99
N ILE A 330 6.61 -13.67 -0.80
CA ILE A 330 6.33 -14.49 0.38
C ILE A 330 4.81 -14.47 0.57
N TYR A 331 4.23 -15.61 0.93
CA TYR A 331 2.80 -15.69 1.13
C TYR A 331 2.43 -16.68 2.22
N VAL A 332 1.33 -16.36 2.90
CA VAL A 332 0.70 -17.21 3.91
C VAL A 332 -0.60 -17.76 3.33
N TYR A 333 -0.88 -19.02 3.63
CA TYR A 333 -2.08 -19.72 3.20
C TYR A 333 -2.60 -20.64 4.31
N PHE A 334 -3.88 -20.99 4.26
CA PHE A 334 -4.41 -22.04 5.13
C PHE A 334 -3.89 -23.39 4.63
N LYS A 335 -3.09 -24.05 5.45
CA LYS A 335 -2.65 -25.44 5.23
C LYS A 335 -3.80 -26.41 5.48
N ASP A 336 -4.64 -26.08 6.45
CA ASP A 336 -5.88 -26.78 6.77
C ASP A 336 -6.96 -25.75 7.13
N LEU A 337 -8.06 -25.73 6.36
CA LEU A 337 -9.17 -24.81 6.58
C LEU A 337 -10.02 -25.18 7.79
N ASP A 338 -10.10 -26.46 8.16
CA ASP A 338 -10.94 -26.91 9.26
C ASP A 338 -10.33 -26.49 10.60
N THR A 339 -9.01 -26.58 10.71
CA THR A 339 -8.26 -26.16 11.91
C THR A 339 -7.78 -24.72 11.87
N ARG A 340 -7.91 -24.03 10.73
CA ARG A 340 -7.34 -22.70 10.46
C ARG A 340 -5.82 -22.65 10.66
N GLU A 341 -5.13 -23.77 10.45
CA GLU A 341 -3.68 -23.82 10.53
C GLU A 341 -3.06 -23.03 9.36
N LEU A 342 -2.24 -22.02 9.69
CA LEU A 342 -1.52 -21.22 8.70
C LEU A 342 -0.13 -21.78 8.44
N ASP A 343 0.29 -21.70 7.18
CA ASP A 343 1.65 -22.01 6.76
C ASP A 343 2.16 -20.93 5.80
N VAL A 344 3.49 -20.79 5.73
CA VAL A 344 4.16 -19.75 4.94
C VAL A 344 5.04 -20.38 3.87
N SER A 345 5.03 -19.79 2.68
CA SER A 345 5.83 -20.24 1.55
C SER A 345 6.31 -19.05 0.73
N GLN A 346 7.07 -19.33 -0.33
CA GLN A 346 7.65 -18.30 -1.19
C GLN A 346 7.71 -18.74 -2.66
N GLU A 347 7.60 -17.78 -3.56
CA GLU A 347 7.77 -17.94 -5.00
C GLU A 347 8.67 -16.84 -5.56
N ILE A 348 9.61 -17.21 -6.44
CA ILE A 348 10.45 -16.24 -7.15
C ILE A 348 9.74 -15.84 -8.43
N PHE A 349 9.62 -14.53 -8.67
CA PHE A 349 9.02 -14.01 -9.89
C PHE A 349 10.04 -13.27 -10.75
N SER A 350 9.76 -13.21 -12.05
CA SER A 350 10.56 -12.50 -13.04
C SER A 350 9.84 -11.25 -13.53
N VAL A 351 10.58 -10.17 -13.75
CA VAL A 351 10.04 -8.88 -14.18
C VAL A 351 10.32 -8.69 -15.66
N GLN A 352 9.26 -8.59 -16.45
CA GLN A 352 9.37 -8.31 -17.88
C GLN A 352 9.26 -6.81 -18.14
N ARG A 353 10.39 -6.20 -18.52
CA ARG A 353 10.46 -4.79 -18.93
C ARG A 353 10.51 -4.69 -20.46
N PRO A 354 9.82 -3.72 -21.10
CA PRO A 354 9.97 -3.47 -22.54
C PRO A 354 11.43 -3.21 -22.89
N MET A 355 11.94 -3.79 -23.99
CA MET A 355 13.37 -3.72 -24.38
C MET A 355 13.96 -2.30 -24.52
N SER A 356 13.11 -1.28 -24.62
CA SER A 356 13.47 0.14 -24.63
C SER A 356 13.82 0.71 -23.24
N ALA A 357 13.31 0.13 -22.16
CA ALA A 357 13.61 0.55 -20.79
C ALA A 357 14.93 -0.03 -20.26
N ALA A 358 15.37 -1.18 -20.81
CA ALA A 358 16.58 -1.89 -20.38
C ALA A 358 17.92 -1.20 -20.75
N LYS A 359 17.90 -0.11 -21.53
CA LYS A 359 19.11 0.61 -21.96
C LYS A 359 19.22 2.07 -21.47
N GLY A 360 18.31 2.53 -20.60
CA GLY A 360 18.26 3.93 -20.17
C GLY A 360 18.58 4.24 -18.70
N ALA A 361 18.73 3.23 -17.84
CA ALA A 361 18.85 3.44 -16.39
C ALA A 361 20.29 3.49 -15.85
N THR A 362 21.31 3.59 -16.69
CA THR A 362 22.59 4.17 -16.25
C THR A 362 22.48 5.67 -16.42
N CYS A 363 22.00 6.38 -15.40
CA CYS A 363 22.18 7.83 -15.32
C CYS A 363 23.67 8.09 -15.07
N PRO A 364 24.46 8.55 -16.05
CA PRO A 364 25.85 8.84 -15.82
C PRO A 364 25.91 10.33 -15.45
N HIS A 365 25.62 10.67 -14.19
CA HIS A 365 26.25 11.82 -13.48
C HIS A 365 25.67 12.23 -12.12
N TRP A 366 24.59 11.63 -11.60
CA TRP A 366 23.94 12.16 -10.37
C TRP A 366 24.24 11.40 -9.06
N CYS A 367 25.12 10.40 -9.07
CA CYS A 367 25.48 9.62 -7.87
C CYS A 367 26.86 10.01 -7.28
N GLY A 368 27.23 11.29 -7.30
CA GLY A 368 28.58 11.71 -6.91
C GLY A 368 28.74 12.78 -5.82
N GLU A 369 27.70 13.53 -5.41
CA GLU A 369 27.93 14.75 -4.59
C GLU A 369 26.90 15.01 -3.49
N TRP A 370 26.12 14.00 -3.05
CA TRP A 370 25.22 14.17 -1.90
C TRP A 370 25.70 13.52 -0.60
N ASP A 371 26.66 12.60 -0.67
CA ASP A 371 27.21 11.92 0.52
C ASP A 371 28.16 12.84 1.32
N ASP A 372 28.85 13.79 0.67
CA ASP A 372 29.75 14.74 1.34
C ASP A 372 29.04 15.98 1.91
N ALA A 373 27.80 16.28 1.47
CA ALA A 373 27.10 17.50 1.88
C ALA A 373 26.43 17.40 3.27
N PHE A 374 26.25 16.20 3.82
CA PHE A 374 25.68 15.98 5.15
C PHE A 374 26.73 15.77 6.26
N ALA A 375 28.02 15.62 5.91
CA ALA A 375 29.09 15.49 6.89
C ALA A 375 29.52 16.83 7.51
N ASP A 376 29.23 17.96 6.85
CA ASP A 376 29.80 19.28 7.22
C ASP A 376 28.83 20.21 8.00
N PHE A 377 27.63 19.73 8.36
CA PHE A 377 26.66 20.48 9.18
C PHE A 377 26.73 20.18 10.70
N GLY A 378 27.65 19.30 11.12
CA GLY A 378 27.78 18.83 12.51
C GLY A 378 28.63 19.69 13.46
N GLU A 379 29.39 20.65 12.95
CA GLU A 379 30.28 21.48 13.78
C GLU A 379 30.08 22.96 13.52
N LYS A 380 29.15 23.60 14.25
CA LYS A 380 29.23 24.99 14.75
C LYS A 380 27.84 25.47 15.16
N PHE A 381 27.46 25.31 16.43
CA PHE A 381 26.80 26.38 17.17
C PHE A 381 27.17 26.29 18.66
N PRO A 382 27.57 27.41 19.30
CA PRO A 382 28.07 27.42 20.66
C PRO A 382 26.92 27.35 21.68
N THR A 383 27.14 26.57 22.72
CA THR A 383 26.33 26.57 23.93
C THR A 383 26.51 27.88 24.71
N THR A 384 25.42 28.60 24.92
CA THR A 384 25.23 29.49 26.08
C THR A 384 23.85 29.29 26.64
#